data_AF-A0AA88U5Q6-F1
#
_entry.id   AF-A0AA88U5Q6-F1
#
_cell.length_a   1.000
_cell.length_b   1.000
_cell.length_c   1.000
_cell.angle_alpha   90.00
_cell.angle_beta   90.00
_cell.angle_gamma   90.00
#
_symmetry.space_group_name_H-M   'P 1'
#
loop_
_entity.id
_entity.type
_entity.pdbx_description
1 polymer ?
#
loop_
_entity_poly.entity_id
_entity_poly.type
_entity_poly.pdbx_seq_one_letter_code
_entity_poly.pdbx_strand_id
1 'polypeptide(L)'
;MMNGPVNGAPAPVPVYADEMHRRPSWICTNRTNLLKAGYVCVFLGLAVWQLVVLVSHRSKPHGPCYYSFVVAKRGRRDFSTVVEAVDAVPDNSPLTSCVHIRRGIYRENVVIGPTKVHLRLLGDGMGKSNIIFNGSSPTLRVMGSHFMARDLTIENDSGPEKVHGSALDNWGANSILYRCSIVAYSATIFAQETFQFYRGCNIQGSKYFICGAARALFQRCTIEATIVPPDEMAVITGQSNKHDGTGNGFVFHLCKLSTVGSTLSKTFLGGPLGAFAKTVVMQSSLDASIVGWLVNASTPRTVYFGEYDNSGPGASTRTNSSCVRHIDNESVAKNFTVRVFLEGKTWLPRDVPYDLGIV
;
A
#
# COMPACT_ATOMS: atom_id res chain seq x y z
N MET A 1 7.37 89.58 -17.74
CA MET A 1 6.13 88.91 -17.32
C MET A 1 6.17 88.80 -15.80
N MET A 2 5.45 89.64 -15.08
CA MET A 2 5.49 89.69 -13.60
C MET A 2 4.17 90.23 -13.02
N ASN A 3 3.81 89.64 -11.86
CA ASN A 3 3.03 90.14 -10.71
C ASN A 3 1.51 89.82 -10.59
N GLY A 4 1.16 89.29 -9.39
CA GLY A 4 -0.18 88.91 -8.86
C GLY A 4 -1.09 90.10 -8.50
N PRO A 5 -2.16 90.00 -7.65
CA PRO A 5 -2.22 89.45 -6.25
C PRO A 5 -3.51 88.62 -5.91
N VAL A 6 -3.65 87.81 -4.84
CA VAL A 6 -3.95 87.96 -3.37
C VAL A 6 -5.35 88.48 -2.93
N ASN A 7 -5.95 87.78 -1.93
CA ASN A 7 -6.94 88.15 -0.87
C ASN A 7 -8.46 87.87 -1.14
N GLY A 8 -9.30 87.42 -0.19
CA GLY A 8 -9.18 87.26 1.26
C GLY A 8 -10.42 86.58 1.90
N ALA A 9 -10.32 86.27 3.21
CA ALA A 9 -11.39 85.73 4.07
C ALA A 9 -12.31 86.83 4.66
N PRO A 10 -13.43 86.47 5.33
CA PRO A 10 -13.45 86.61 6.80
C PRO A 10 -14.28 85.54 7.59
N ALA A 11 -14.03 85.47 8.91
CA ALA A 11 -14.66 84.68 9.98
C ALA A 11 -15.98 85.35 10.50
N PRO A 12 -16.74 84.91 11.57
CA PRO A 12 -16.39 84.02 12.70
C PRO A 12 -17.50 83.05 13.25
N VAL A 13 -17.13 82.30 14.29
CA VAL A 13 -17.93 81.37 15.15
C VAL A 13 -18.82 82.16 16.14
N PRO A 14 -19.90 81.56 16.70
CA PRO A 14 -19.83 81.18 18.12
C PRO A 14 -20.56 79.88 18.52
N VAL A 15 -20.29 79.46 19.75
CA VAL A 15 -20.59 78.19 20.41
C VAL A 15 -21.78 78.34 21.39
N TYR A 16 -22.42 77.20 21.70
CA TYR A 16 -23.09 76.78 22.95
C TYR A 16 -24.62 76.61 22.99
N ALA A 17 -25.03 75.36 23.34
CA ALA A 17 -26.07 74.94 24.31
C ALA A 17 -27.53 75.37 24.05
N ASP A 18 -28.60 74.66 24.41
CA ASP A 18 -28.93 73.32 24.92
C ASP A 18 -30.50 73.27 24.88
N GLU A 19 -31.10 72.13 25.20
CA GLU A 19 -32.51 71.91 25.57
C GLU A 19 -33.59 71.67 24.49
N MET A 20 -33.93 70.38 24.40
CA MET A 20 -35.24 69.79 24.69
C MET A 20 -36.51 70.56 24.30
N HIS A 21 -37.27 70.05 23.32
CA HIS A 21 -38.53 69.33 23.59
C HIS A 21 -39.32 68.91 22.33
N ARG A 22 -39.86 67.67 22.42
CA ARG A 22 -41.06 67.08 21.77
C ARG A 22 -40.91 66.33 20.43
N ARG A 23 -41.22 65.03 20.52
CA ARG A 23 -41.37 64.00 19.47
C ARG A 23 -42.64 64.24 18.61
N PRO A 24 -42.77 63.59 17.44
CA PRO A 24 -43.39 62.25 17.37
C PRO A 24 -42.57 61.27 16.49
N SER A 25 -42.13 60.12 17.03
CA SER A 25 -42.65 58.77 16.72
C SER A 25 -42.83 58.45 15.23
N TRP A 26 -42.00 57.53 14.70
CA TRP A 26 -42.35 56.30 13.97
C TRP A 26 -41.14 55.85 13.10
N ILE A 27 -40.91 54.54 13.07
CA ILE A 27 -39.92 53.78 12.27
C ILE A 27 -38.52 53.65 12.92
N CYS A 28 -38.46 52.86 14.00
CA CYS A 28 -37.31 51.99 14.26
C CYS A 28 -37.53 50.69 13.47
N THR A 29 -36.88 50.52 12.32
CA THR A 29 -36.75 49.21 11.69
C THR A 29 -35.69 48.39 12.42
N ASN A 30 -36.11 47.22 12.90
CA ASN A 30 -35.38 46.28 13.75
C ASN A 30 -33.98 45.93 13.24
N ARG A 31 -32.93 46.50 13.85
CA ARG A 31 -31.54 46.01 13.77
C ARG A 31 -31.37 44.56 14.26
N THR A 32 -32.35 44.02 14.98
CA THR A 32 -32.37 42.64 15.51
C THR A 32 -32.71 41.58 14.46
N ASN A 33 -33.42 41.94 13.39
CA ASN A 33 -33.81 40.97 12.35
C ASN A 33 -32.69 40.71 11.32
N LEU A 34 -31.86 41.71 11.03
CA LEU A 34 -30.70 41.55 10.13
C LEU A 34 -29.58 40.71 10.75
N LEU A 35 -29.34 40.84 12.06
CA LEU A 35 -28.41 39.96 12.78
C LEU A 35 -28.93 38.52 12.82
N LYS A 36 -30.22 38.29 13.13
CA LYS A 36 -30.80 36.93 13.12
C LYS A 36 -30.77 36.28 11.73
N ALA A 37 -31.05 37.03 10.66
CA ALA A 37 -30.96 36.51 9.29
C ALA A 37 -29.51 36.19 8.87
N GLY A 38 -28.55 37.04 9.27
CA GLY A 38 -27.12 36.79 9.05
C GLY A 38 -26.60 35.55 9.79
N TYR A 39 -27.00 35.37 11.06
CA TYR A 39 -26.67 34.17 11.83
C TYR A 39 -27.28 32.91 11.22
N VAL A 40 -28.56 32.95 10.81
CA VAL A 40 -29.22 31.79 10.18
C VAL A 40 -28.56 31.40 8.85
N CYS A 41 -28.15 32.36 8.01
CA CYS A 41 -27.41 32.08 6.77
C CYS A 41 -26.00 31.52 7.02
N VAL A 42 -25.30 32.00 8.05
CA VAL A 42 -23.97 31.47 8.44
C VAL A 42 -24.09 30.06 9.03
N PHE A 43 -25.11 29.78 9.86
CA PHE A 43 -25.36 28.45 10.41
C PHE A 43 -25.83 27.45 9.35
N LEU A 44 -26.68 27.85 8.41
CA LEU A 44 -27.05 27.00 7.27
C LEU A 44 -25.85 26.78 6.33
N GLY A 45 -25.03 27.79 6.09
CA GLY A 45 -23.79 27.66 5.32
C GLY A 45 -22.76 26.73 5.97
N LEU A 46 -22.57 26.83 7.28
CA LEU A 46 -21.69 25.94 8.06
C LEU A 46 -22.25 24.53 8.20
N ALA A 47 -23.58 24.37 8.31
CA ALA A 47 -24.23 23.06 8.35
C ALA A 47 -24.22 22.39 6.97
N VAL A 48 -24.38 23.15 5.88
CA VAL A 48 -24.21 22.65 4.51
C VAL A 48 -22.74 22.39 4.21
N TRP A 49 -21.79 23.18 4.73
CA TRP A 49 -20.35 22.89 4.62
C TRP A 49 -19.97 21.68 5.44
N GLN A 50 -20.48 21.51 6.67
CA GLN A 50 -20.32 20.29 7.45
C GLN A 50 -21.01 19.11 6.77
N LEU A 51 -22.18 19.26 6.17
CA LEU A 51 -22.83 18.22 5.37
C LEU A 51 -22.04 17.93 4.09
N VAL A 52 -21.42 18.89 3.42
CA VAL A 52 -20.55 18.68 2.25
C VAL A 52 -19.18 18.11 2.66
N VAL A 53 -18.71 18.35 3.89
CA VAL A 53 -17.51 17.72 4.47
C VAL A 53 -17.82 16.33 5.04
N LEU A 54 -19.06 16.07 5.48
CA LEU A 54 -19.55 14.75 5.93
C LEU A 54 -20.04 13.88 4.75
N VAL A 55 -20.50 14.51 3.66
CA VAL A 55 -20.91 13.93 2.37
C VAL A 55 -19.81 14.07 1.32
N SER A 56 -18.68 14.70 1.65
CA SER A 56 -17.37 14.36 1.08
C SER A 56 -17.23 12.88 1.38
N HIS A 57 -17.62 12.10 0.39
CA HIS A 57 -17.77 10.67 0.52
C HIS A 57 -16.47 10.20 1.16
N ARG A 58 -16.58 9.48 2.28
CA ARG A 58 -15.64 8.40 2.52
C ARG A 58 -15.79 7.47 1.33
N SER A 59 -15.21 7.82 0.18
CA SER A 59 -14.95 6.89 -0.88
C SER A 59 -14.13 5.83 -0.18
N LYS A 60 -14.77 4.70 0.09
CA LYS A 60 -14.06 3.59 0.69
C LYS A 60 -12.95 3.28 -0.32
N PRO A 61 -11.68 3.20 0.10
CA PRO A 61 -10.64 2.76 -0.80
C PRO A 61 -11.10 1.44 -1.42
N HIS A 62 -10.89 1.32 -2.74
CA HIS A 62 -11.43 0.25 -3.58
C HIS A 62 -12.97 0.26 -3.72
N GLY A 63 -13.55 1.41 -4.08
CA GLY A 63 -14.94 1.51 -4.54
C GLY A 63 -15.18 0.87 -5.93
N PRO A 64 -16.38 1.05 -6.52
CA PRO A 64 -16.62 0.62 -7.91
C PRO A 64 -15.67 1.33 -8.87
N CYS A 65 -15.38 0.70 -10.01
CA CYS A 65 -14.54 1.29 -11.06
C CYS A 65 -15.27 2.48 -11.72
N TYR A 66 -14.91 3.71 -11.36
CA TYR A 66 -15.51 4.92 -11.95
C TYR A 66 -14.85 5.28 -13.27
N TYR A 67 -13.52 5.16 -13.34
CA TYR A 67 -12.77 5.22 -14.59
C TYR A 67 -12.38 3.81 -14.98
N SER A 68 -12.61 3.44 -16.23
CA SER A 68 -12.23 2.12 -16.75
C SER A 68 -11.53 2.26 -18.08
N PHE A 69 -10.36 1.64 -18.18
CA PHE A 69 -9.57 1.56 -19.40
C PHE A 69 -9.32 0.10 -19.75
N VAL A 70 -9.33 -0.23 -21.04
CA VAL A 70 -9.02 -1.56 -21.56
C VAL A 70 -7.69 -1.53 -22.30
N VAL A 71 -6.75 -2.35 -21.85
CA VAL A 71 -5.47 -2.59 -22.51
C VAL A 71 -5.55 -3.93 -23.26
N ALA A 72 -5.24 -3.94 -24.54
CA ALA A 72 -5.17 -5.17 -25.32
C ALA A 72 -4.15 -5.12 -26.46
N LYS A 73 -3.43 -6.22 -26.70
CA LYS A 73 -2.55 -6.33 -27.87
C LYS A 73 -3.31 -6.36 -29.21
N ARG A 74 -4.56 -6.85 -29.22
CA ARG A 74 -5.44 -6.94 -30.40
C ARG A 74 -6.91 -6.75 -30.02
N GLY A 75 -7.73 -6.34 -30.99
CA GLY A 75 -9.16 -6.12 -30.81
C GLY A 75 -9.50 -4.78 -30.14
N ARG A 76 -10.74 -4.66 -29.66
CA ARG A 76 -11.24 -3.45 -28.98
C ARG A 76 -10.44 -3.18 -27.71
N ARG A 77 -9.90 -1.96 -27.62
CA ARG A 77 -9.05 -1.45 -26.54
C ARG A 77 -9.11 0.08 -26.52
N ASP A 78 -8.77 0.65 -25.38
CA ASP A 78 -8.45 2.08 -25.25
C ASP A 78 -6.95 2.30 -25.47
N PHE A 79 -6.10 1.38 -24.97
CA PHE A 79 -4.64 1.47 -25.05
C PHE A 79 -3.99 0.16 -25.50
N SER A 80 -2.79 0.28 -26.09
CA SER A 80 -2.02 -0.87 -26.57
C SER A 80 -0.97 -1.36 -25.57
N THR A 81 -0.63 -0.50 -24.61
CA THR A 81 0.35 -0.73 -23.56
C THR A 81 -0.28 -0.47 -22.18
N VAL A 82 0.34 -1.03 -21.14
CA VAL A 82 -0.10 -0.80 -19.75
C VAL A 82 0.35 0.60 -19.31
N VAL A 83 1.54 1.04 -19.73
CA VAL A 83 2.07 2.38 -19.41
C VAL A 83 1.11 3.49 -19.88
N GLU A 84 0.67 3.46 -21.14
CA GLU A 84 -0.27 4.46 -21.67
C GLU A 84 -1.56 4.54 -20.85
N ALA A 85 -2.09 3.39 -20.43
CA ALA A 85 -3.31 3.34 -19.62
C ALA A 85 -3.10 3.89 -18.21
N VAL A 86 -1.94 3.64 -17.61
CA VAL A 86 -1.58 4.20 -16.30
C VAL A 86 -1.39 5.71 -16.38
N ASP A 87 -0.76 6.22 -17.44
CA ASP A 87 -0.56 7.65 -17.65
C ASP A 87 -1.89 8.40 -17.76
N ALA A 88 -2.88 7.78 -18.41
CA ALA A 88 -4.23 8.31 -18.58
C ALA A 88 -5.10 8.29 -17.30
N VAL A 89 -4.71 7.56 -16.25
CA VAL A 89 -5.44 7.54 -14.98
C VAL A 89 -5.39 8.93 -14.34
N PRO A 90 -6.52 9.50 -13.86
CA PRO A 90 -6.50 10.81 -13.22
C PRO A 90 -5.66 10.82 -11.92
N ASP A 91 -4.84 11.86 -11.77
CA ASP A 91 -4.01 12.06 -10.60
C ASP A 91 -4.85 12.43 -9.36
N ASN A 92 -4.46 11.91 -8.20
CA ASN A 92 -5.03 12.18 -6.87
C ASN A 92 -6.56 11.98 -6.82
N SER A 93 -7.09 11.10 -7.66
CA SER A 93 -8.53 10.87 -7.72
C SER A 93 -9.04 10.22 -6.43
N PRO A 94 -10.10 10.74 -5.80
CA PRO A 94 -10.78 10.04 -4.72
C PRO A 94 -11.59 8.84 -5.22
N LEU A 95 -11.74 8.69 -6.54
CA LEU A 95 -12.50 7.63 -7.20
C LEU A 95 -11.55 6.54 -7.70
N THR A 96 -12.02 5.30 -7.66
CA THR A 96 -11.24 4.15 -8.13
C THR A 96 -11.15 4.13 -9.65
N SER A 97 -9.94 3.99 -10.17
CA SER A 97 -9.65 3.78 -11.59
C SER A 97 -9.27 2.32 -11.83
N CYS A 98 -9.76 1.73 -12.91
CA CYS A 98 -9.52 0.33 -13.25
C CYS A 98 -8.92 0.22 -14.65
N VAL A 99 -7.75 -0.40 -14.73
CA VAL A 99 -7.12 -0.76 -16.00
C VAL A 99 -7.29 -2.26 -16.16
N HIS A 100 -8.18 -2.65 -17.07
CA HIS A 100 -8.39 -4.05 -17.42
C HIS A 100 -7.38 -4.47 -18.50
N ILE A 101 -6.47 -5.35 -18.12
CA ILE A 101 -5.38 -5.83 -18.96
C ILE A 101 -5.81 -7.17 -19.54
N ARG A 102 -6.24 -7.18 -20.80
CA ARG A 102 -6.64 -8.42 -21.47
C ARG A 102 -5.43 -9.34 -21.65
N ARG A 103 -5.69 -10.63 -21.82
CA ARG A 103 -4.66 -11.64 -22.03
C ARG A 103 -3.62 -11.22 -23.09
N GLY A 104 -2.37 -11.50 -22.81
CA GLY A 104 -1.24 -11.13 -23.64
C GLY A 104 0.03 -11.00 -22.82
N ILE A 105 1.13 -10.78 -23.53
CA ILE A 105 2.43 -10.47 -22.96
C ILE A 105 2.71 -8.98 -23.25
N TYR A 106 2.90 -8.21 -22.18
CA TYR A 106 3.19 -6.78 -22.18
C TYR A 106 4.63 -6.60 -21.71
N ARG A 107 5.55 -6.42 -22.66
CA ARG A 107 6.98 -6.24 -22.36
C ARG A 107 7.30 -4.80 -22.02
N GLU A 108 7.09 -4.44 -20.75
CA GLU A 108 7.04 -3.05 -20.29
C GLU A 108 7.54 -2.95 -18.85
N ASN A 109 8.29 -1.89 -18.55
CA ASN A 109 8.54 -1.44 -17.19
C ASN A 109 7.43 -0.44 -16.81
N VAL A 110 6.61 -0.77 -15.80
CA VAL A 110 5.43 0.02 -15.42
C VAL A 110 5.67 0.70 -14.08
N VAL A 111 5.39 2.00 -14.00
CA VAL A 111 5.51 2.79 -12.76
C VAL A 111 4.16 3.39 -12.40
N ILE A 112 3.64 3.03 -11.22
CA ILE A 112 2.48 3.66 -10.61
C ILE A 112 3.00 4.78 -9.71
N GLY A 113 3.07 6.00 -10.25
CA GLY A 113 3.56 7.17 -9.52
C GLY A 113 2.76 7.49 -8.25
N PRO A 114 3.30 8.30 -7.34
CA PRO A 114 2.67 8.59 -6.05
C PRO A 114 1.30 9.28 -6.17
N THR A 115 1.04 9.99 -7.28
CA THR A 115 -0.26 10.63 -7.55
C THR A 115 -1.30 9.67 -8.10
N LYS A 116 -0.91 8.49 -8.60
CA LYS A 116 -1.82 7.48 -9.17
C LYS A 116 -2.44 6.61 -8.06
N VAL A 117 -3.23 7.25 -7.20
CA VAL A 117 -3.91 6.61 -6.04
C VAL A 117 -5.19 5.88 -6.46
N HIS A 118 -5.64 4.90 -5.66
CA HIS A 118 -6.87 4.11 -5.90
C HIS A 118 -6.92 3.41 -7.27
N LEU A 119 -5.75 3.08 -7.83
CA LEU A 119 -5.64 2.39 -9.12
C LEU A 119 -5.72 0.88 -8.94
N ARG A 120 -6.53 0.23 -9.78
CA ARG A 120 -6.61 -1.23 -9.90
C ARG A 120 -6.12 -1.70 -11.27
N LEU A 121 -5.13 -2.59 -11.31
CA LEU A 121 -4.78 -3.37 -12.50
C LEU A 121 -5.48 -4.73 -12.43
N LEU A 122 -6.32 -5.03 -13.42
CA LEU A 122 -7.18 -6.22 -13.42
C LEU A 122 -6.89 -7.07 -14.66
N GLY A 123 -6.28 -8.24 -14.50
CA GLY A 123 -5.99 -9.15 -15.60
C GLY A 123 -7.08 -10.19 -15.89
N ASP A 124 -6.88 -10.99 -16.93
CA ASP A 124 -7.73 -12.12 -17.31
C ASP A 124 -7.40 -13.43 -16.54
N GLY A 125 -6.37 -13.40 -15.68
CA GLY A 125 -5.86 -14.51 -14.89
C GLY A 125 -4.33 -14.56 -14.83
N MET A 126 -3.80 -15.17 -13.77
CA MET A 126 -2.37 -15.55 -13.69
C MET A 126 -1.99 -16.38 -14.92
N GLY A 127 -0.84 -16.07 -15.52
CA GLY A 127 -0.34 -16.68 -16.77
C GLY A 127 -1.05 -16.23 -18.04
N LYS A 128 -2.17 -15.50 -17.96
CA LYS A 128 -2.91 -14.98 -19.13
C LYS A 128 -2.55 -13.54 -19.43
N SER A 129 -2.60 -12.67 -18.42
CA SER A 129 -2.19 -11.26 -18.55
C SER A 129 -0.83 -11.09 -17.89
N ASN A 130 0.22 -10.97 -18.69
CA ASN A 130 1.60 -10.99 -18.20
C ASN A 130 2.28 -9.64 -18.48
N ILE A 131 2.68 -8.93 -17.43
CA ILE A 131 3.58 -7.76 -17.52
C ILE A 131 4.98 -8.29 -17.25
N ILE A 132 5.86 -8.19 -18.25
CA ILE A 132 7.19 -8.77 -18.22
C ILE A 132 8.22 -7.68 -18.53
N PHE A 133 9.35 -7.67 -17.84
CA PHE A 133 10.46 -6.78 -18.19
C PHE A 133 11.81 -7.48 -18.09
N ASN A 134 12.66 -7.24 -19.09
CA ASN A 134 14.04 -7.72 -19.12
C ASN A 134 15.00 -6.55 -18.90
N GLY A 135 15.25 -6.19 -17.65
CA GLY A 135 16.21 -5.16 -17.31
C GLY A 135 16.52 -5.09 -15.82
N SER A 136 17.50 -4.24 -15.47
CA SER A 136 17.93 -3.98 -14.10
C SER A 136 17.01 -3.01 -13.35
N SER A 137 15.72 -3.01 -13.69
CA SER A 137 14.69 -2.21 -13.03
C SER A 137 13.48 -3.09 -12.71
N PRO A 138 12.67 -2.71 -11.71
CA PRO A 138 11.47 -3.49 -11.37
C PRO A 138 10.53 -3.63 -12.56
N THR A 139 9.87 -4.77 -12.76
CA THR A 139 8.84 -4.86 -13.81
C THR A 139 7.65 -3.95 -13.49
N LEU A 140 7.22 -3.93 -12.23
CA LEU A 140 6.21 -3.02 -11.71
C LEU A 140 6.74 -2.30 -10.47
N ARG A 141 6.79 -0.97 -10.51
CA ARG A 141 7.02 -0.13 -9.32
C ARG A 141 5.71 0.52 -8.89
N VAL A 142 5.34 0.38 -7.62
CA VAL A 142 4.12 0.94 -7.04
C VAL A 142 4.48 1.95 -5.97
N MET A 143 4.08 3.20 -6.15
CA MET A 143 4.26 4.29 -5.18
C MET A 143 2.91 4.91 -4.75
N GLY A 144 1.88 4.81 -5.60
CA GLY A 144 0.53 5.27 -5.28
C GLY A 144 -0.13 4.43 -4.17
N SER A 145 -0.88 5.09 -3.29
CA SER A 145 -1.64 4.43 -2.21
C SER A 145 -2.91 3.76 -2.73
N HIS A 146 -3.39 2.77 -1.96
CA HIS A 146 -4.59 1.98 -2.25
C HIS A 146 -4.57 1.30 -3.62
N PHE A 147 -3.37 0.98 -4.11
CA PHE A 147 -3.17 0.24 -5.33
C PHE A 147 -3.68 -1.21 -5.18
N MET A 148 -4.24 -1.77 -6.25
CA MET A 148 -4.54 -3.19 -6.34
C MET A 148 -4.05 -3.77 -7.66
N ALA A 149 -3.35 -4.91 -7.61
CA ALA A 149 -3.22 -5.79 -8.77
C ALA A 149 -4.02 -7.08 -8.52
N ARG A 150 -4.73 -7.55 -9.54
CA ARG A 150 -5.52 -8.77 -9.46
C ARG A 150 -5.48 -9.57 -10.75
N ASP A 151 -5.43 -10.89 -10.61
CA ASP A 151 -5.58 -11.85 -11.72
C ASP A 151 -4.55 -11.63 -12.86
N LEU A 152 -3.28 -11.39 -12.53
CA LEU A 152 -2.22 -11.14 -13.53
C LEU A 152 -0.85 -11.69 -13.09
N THR A 153 0.10 -11.74 -14.02
CA THR A 153 1.50 -12.08 -13.75
C THR A 153 2.37 -10.83 -13.87
N ILE A 154 3.30 -10.67 -12.92
CA ILE A 154 4.36 -9.69 -12.94
C ILE A 154 5.69 -10.45 -12.93
N GLU A 155 6.49 -10.31 -13.97
CA GLU A 155 7.70 -11.09 -14.13
C GLU A 155 8.90 -10.23 -14.52
N ASN A 156 10.05 -10.48 -13.89
CA ASN A 156 11.33 -10.01 -14.40
C ASN A 156 12.15 -11.20 -14.91
N ASP A 157 12.31 -11.28 -16.23
CA ASP A 157 12.92 -12.42 -16.94
C ASP A 157 14.42 -12.18 -17.23
N SER A 158 15.05 -11.26 -16.52
CA SER A 158 16.45 -10.86 -16.73
C SER A 158 17.50 -11.91 -16.39
N GLY A 159 17.14 -12.98 -15.69
CA GLY A 159 18.09 -13.97 -15.20
C GLY A 159 18.80 -13.56 -13.90
N PRO A 160 19.65 -14.46 -13.36
CA PRO A 160 20.34 -14.27 -12.07
C PRO A 160 21.42 -13.18 -12.10
N GLU A 161 21.93 -12.80 -13.27
CA GLU A 161 23.03 -11.82 -13.40
C GLU A 161 22.60 -10.37 -13.13
N LYS A 162 21.29 -10.06 -13.16
CA LYS A 162 20.79 -8.69 -12.95
C LYS A 162 20.26 -8.49 -11.52
N VAL A 163 21.12 -7.97 -10.65
CA VAL A 163 20.89 -7.80 -9.21
C VAL A 163 19.74 -6.84 -8.86
N HIS A 164 19.31 -5.97 -9.78
CA HIS A 164 18.20 -5.00 -9.59
C HIS A 164 16.93 -5.34 -10.39
N GLY A 165 16.86 -6.52 -11.00
CA GLY A 165 15.70 -6.97 -11.77
C GLY A 165 14.59 -7.58 -10.91
N SER A 166 13.97 -6.80 -10.02
CA SER A 166 12.80 -7.28 -9.26
C SER A 166 11.56 -7.38 -10.15
N ALA A 167 10.60 -8.24 -9.80
CA ALA A 167 9.29 -8.22 -10.45
C ALA A 167 8.45 -7.06 -9.91
N LEU A 168 8.43 -6.90 -8.58
CA LEU A 168 7.63 -5.90 -7.90
C LEU A 168 8.47 -5.08 -6.93
N ASP A 169 8.41 -3.77 -7.05
CA ASP A 169 8.95 -2.80 -6.11
C ASP A 169 7.80 -1.98 -5.52
N ASN A 170 7.35 -2.34 -4.31
CA ASN A 170 6.10 -1.85 -3.72
C ASN A 170 6.35 -0.96 -2.50
N TRP A 171 6.05 0.32 -2.69
CA TRP A 171 6.06 1.41 -1.71
C TRP A 171 4.63 1.90 -1.40
N GLY A 172 3.62 1.38 -2.10
CA GLY A 172 2.25 1.88 -2.02
C GLY A 172 1.59 1.53 -0.69
N ALA A 173 1.16 2.57 0.04
CA ALA A 173 0.36 2.43 1.25
C ALA A 173 -0.95 1.69 0.98
N ASN A 174 -1.27 0.72 1.82
CA ASN A 174 -2.51 -0.05 1.75
C ASN A 174 -2.68 -0.74 0.38
N SER A 175 -1.59 -1.29 -0.15
CA SER A 175 -1.57 -1.97 -1.44
C SER A 175 -1.97 -3.43 -1.33
N ILE A 176 -2.63 -3.94 -2.38
CA ILE A 176 -3.15 -5.31 -2.44
C ILE A 176 -2.70 -6.01 -3.71
N LEU A 177 -2.18 -7.23 -3.57
CA LEU A 177 -2.00 -8.16 -4.68
C LEU A 177 -2.87 -9.38 -4.44
N TYR A 178 -3.82 -9.64 -5.34
CA TYR A 178 -4.81 -10.71 -5.17
C TYR A 178 -4.85 -11.64 -6.38
N ARG A 179 -4.46 -12.91 -6.17
CA ARG A 179 -4.30 -13.90 -7.25
C ARG A 179 -3.37 -13.40 -8.35
N CYS A 180 -2.17 -12.98 -7.92
CA CYS A 180 -1.10 -12.60 -8.82
C CYS A 180 0.01 -13.64 -8.80
N SER A 181 0.65 -13.85 -9.96
CA SER A 181 1.93 -14.57 -10.03
C SER A 181 3.04 -13.55 -10.08
N ILE A 182 4.05 -13.67 -9.21
CA ILE A 182 5.13 -12.70 -9.09
C ILE A 182 6.45 -13.48 -9.14
N VAL A 183 7.23 -13.26 -10.20
CA VAL A 183 8.36 -14.12 -10.55
C VAL A 183 9.57 -13.28 -10.92
N ALA A 184 10.68 -13.50 -10.22
CA ALA A 184 11.99 -13.01 -10.64
C ALA A 184 13.06 -13.96 -10.09
N TYR A 185 14.31 -13.75 -10.48
CA TYR A 185 15.42 -14.51 -9.91
C TYR A 185 15.80 -13.99 -8.52
N SER A 186 16.17 -12.71 -8.42
CA SER A 186 16.60 -12.07 -7.17
C SER A 186 15.66 -10.95 -6.78
N ALA A 187 15.40 -10.78 -5.48
CA ALA A 187 14.54 -9.71 -4.95
C ALA A 187 13.17 -9.60 -5.66
N THR A 188 12.50 -10.74 -5.93
CA THR A 188 11.20 -10.82 -6.62
C THR A 188 10.19 -9.76 -6.14
N ILE A 189 10.06 -9.60 -4.84
CA ILE A 189 9.25 -8.56 -4.20
C ILE A 189 10.15 -7.72 -3.29
N PHE A 190 10.17 -6.43 -3.55
CA PHE A 190 10.67 -5.43 -2.63
C PHE A 190 9.50 -4.72 -1.94
N ALA A 191 9.13 -5.19 -0.76
CA ALA A 191 8.04 -4.67 0.06
C ALA A 191 8.60 -3.65 1.06
N GLN A 192 8.60 -2.37 0.67
CA GLN A 192 9.46 -1.37 1.30
C GLN A 192 8.88 -0.70 2.54
N GLU A 193 7.67 -0.19 2.46
CA GLU A 193 7.05 0.55 3.57
C GLU A 193 5.56 0.27 3.66
N THR A 194 4.95 0.67 4.78
CA THR A 194 3.48 0.71 5.00
C THR A 194 2.78 -0.65 5.02
N PHE A 195 1.44 -0.65 5.04
CA PHE A 195 0.62 -1.86 5.02
C PHE A 195 0.50 -2.43 3.61
N GLN A 196 0.82 -3.71 3.46
CA GLN A 196 0.72 -4.43 2.20
C GLN A 196 0.08 -5.80 2.41
N PHE A 197 -0.83 -6.19 1.52
CA PHE A 197 -1.53 -7.48 1.61
C PHE A 197 -1.41 -8.27 0.31
N TYR A 198 -0.87 -9.48 0.42
CA TYR A 198 -0.69 -10.41 -0.68
C TYR A 198 -1.58 -11.61 -0.41
N ARG A 199 -2.54 -11.89 -1.29
CA ARG A 199 -3.58 -12.90 -1.08
C ARG A 199 -3.65 -13.86 -2.24
N GLY A 200 -3.48 -15.16 -1.97
CA GLY A 200 -3.63 -16.18 -3.01
C GLY A 200 -2.63 -16.03 -4.16
N CYS A 201 -1.46 -15.46 -3.90
CA CYS A 201 -0.44 -15.23 -4.91
C CYS A 201 0.49 -16.44 -5.04
N ASN A 202 1.05 -16.62 -6.23
CA ASN A 202 2.20 -17.49 -6.47
C ASN A 202 3.45 -16.61 -6.53
N ILE A 203 4.43 -16.88 -5.67
CA ILE A 203 5.64 -16.05 -5.55
C ILE A 203 6.85 -16.96 -5.67
N GLN A 204 7.69 -16.70 -6.67
CA GLN A 204 8.87 -17.50 -6.96
C GLN A 204 10.13 -16.64 -7.01
N GLY A 205 11.22 -17.14 -6.43
CA GLY A 205 12.55 -16.52 -6.50
C GLY A 205 13.60 -17.32 -5.74
N SER A 206 14.85 -16.83 -5.70
CA SER A 206 15.98 -17.58 -5.12
C SER A 206 16.39 -17.10 -3.73
N LYS A 207 17.06 -15.95 -3.65
CA LYS A 207 17.73 -15.47 -2.44
C LYS A 207 17.15 -14.14 -2.01
N TYR A 208 16.66 -14.08 -0.77
CA TYR A 208 15.96 -12.93 -0.19
C TYR A 208 14.91 -12.35 -1.13
N PHE A 209 14.17 -13.23 -1.82
CA PHE A 209 13.30 -12.82 -2.91
C PHE A 209 12.02 -12.12 -2.44
N ILE A 210 11.70 -12.20 -1.14
CA ILE A 210 10.74 -11.31 -0.47
C ILE A 210 11.52 -10.48 0.55
N CYS A 211 11.84 -9.23 0.22
CA CYS A 211 12.66 -8.39 1.09
C CYS A 211 12.10 -6.97 1.22
N GLY A 212 12.62 -6.21 2.19
CA GLY A 212 12.20 -4.83 2.46
C GLY A 212 11.73 -4.64 3.91
N ALA A 213 11.22 -3.45 4.21
CA ALA A 213 10.88 -3.02 5.56
C ALA A 213 9.38 -2.77 5.79
N ALA A 214 8.50 -3.20 4.88
CA ALA A 214 7.06 -3.00 5.02
C ALA A 214 6.46 -3.79 6.19
N ARG A 215 5.21 -3.46 6.51
CA ARG A 215 4.33 -4.30 7.29
C ARG A 215 3.46 -5.09 6.33
N ALA A 216 3.99 -6.22 5.86
CA ALA A 216 3.39 -7.01 4.80
C ALA A 216 2.86 -8.35 5.33
N LEU A 217 1.65 -8.74 4.90
CA LEU A 217 1.09 -10.05 5.21
C LEU A 217 0.76 -10.80 3.91
N PHE A 218 1.29 -12.02 3.83
CA PHE A 218 1.06 -12.98 2.76
C PHE A 218 0.08 -14.02 3.30
N GLN A 219 -1.12 -14.09 2.75
CA GLN A 219 -2.15 -15.03 3.18
C GLN A 219 -2.52 -16.01 2.08
N ARG A 220 -2.44 -17.31 2.38
CA ARG A 220 -2.77 -18.39 1.45
C ARG A 220 -2.03 -18.24 0.12
N CYS A 221 -0.78 -17.83 0.18
CA CYS A 221 0.11 -17.76 -0.97
C CYS A 221 0.88 -19.07 -1.11
N THR A 222 1.25 -19.39 -2.35
CA THR A 222 2.23 -20.42 -2.65
C THR A 222 3.57 -19.73 -2.84
N ILE A 223 4.56 -20.10 -2.02
CA ILE A 223 5.89 -19.50 -1.99
C ILE A 223 6.89 -20.57 -2.42
N GLU A 224 7.51 -20.36 -3.58
CA GLU A 224 8.35 -21.35 -4.25
C GLU A 224 9.78 -20.84 -4.37
N ALA A 225 10.65 -21.30 -3.48
CA ALA A 225 12.06 -21.01 -3.55
C ALA A 225 12.71 -21.77 -4.73
N THR A 226 13.57 -21.12 -5.49
CA THR A 226 14.35 -21.74 -6.57
C THR A 226 15.82 -21.66 -6.23
N ILE A 227 16.53 -22.79 -6.24
CA ILE A 227 17.99 -22.78 -6.09
C ILE A 227 18.62 -22.63 -7.47
N VAL A 228 19.47 -21.61 -7.64
CA VAL A 228 20.14 -21.32 -8.91
C VAL A 228 21.64 -21.54 -8.70
N PRO A 229 22.28 -22.48 -9.43
CA PRO A 229 23.71 -22.66 -9.34
C PRO A 229 24.48 -21.33 -9.57
N PRO A 230 25.56 -21.08 -8.83
CA PRO A 230 26.26 -21.98 -7.92
C PRO A 230 25.73 -21.95 -6.48
N ASP A 231 24.60 -21.30 -6.18
CA ASP A 231 24.05 -21.30 -4.83
C ASP A 231 23.67 -22.73 -4.40
N GLU A 232 23.99 -23.08 -3.15
CA GLU A 232 23.62 -24.36 -2.55
C GLU A 232 22.35 -24.25 -1.67
N MET A 233 21.86 -23.04 -1.48
CA MET A 233 20.72 -22.73 -0.63
C MET A 233 19.85 -21.61 -1.21
N ALA A 234 18.57 -21.62 -0.84
CA ALA A 234 17.66 -20.49 -1.05
C ALA A 234 17.26 -19.86 0.28
N VAL A 235 16.87 -18.58 0.25
CA VAL A 235 16.40 -17.85 1.43
C VAL A 235 15.15 -17.08 1.03
N ILE A 236 14.02 -17.37 1.66
CA ILE A 236 12.73 -16.81 1.24
C ILE A 236 12.64 -15.32 1.57
N THR A 237 12.79 -14.97 2.85
CA THR A 237 12.63 -13.57 3.31
C THR A 237 13.90 -12.92 3.83
N GLY A 238 14.02 -11.63 3.53
CA GLY A 238 15.01 -10.71 4.09
C GLY A 238 14.34 -9.43 4.58
N GLN A 239 13.79 -9.46 5.80
CA GLN A 239 13.16 -8.28 6.38
C GLN A 239 14.25 -7.30 6.86
N SER A 240 14.14 -6.03 6.44
CA SER A 240 15.22 -5.03 6.55
C SER A 240 14.96 -3.90 7.55
N ASN A 241 13.98 -4.04 8.45
CA ASN A 241 13.66 -3.01 9.45
C ASN A 241 14.86 -2.73 10.37
N LYS A 242 15.26 -1.47 10.44
CA LYS A 242 16.43 -0.99 11.21
C LYS A 242 16.05 -0.32 12.53
N HIS A 243 14.75 -0.12 12.79
CA HIS A 243 14.28 0.68 13.92
C HIS A 243 13.32 -0.12 14.80
N ASP A 244 13.46 0.06 16.12
CA ASP A 244 12.51 -0.50 17.08
C ASP A 244 11.14 0.20 16.99
N GLY A 245 10.08 -0.47 17.46
CA GLY A 245 8.77 0.16 17.65
C GLY A 245 7.97 0.50 16.39
N THR A 246 8.52 0.29 15.18
CA THR A 246 7.80 0.57 13.91
C THR A 246 6.58 -0.31 13.70
N GLY A 247 6.57 -1.50 14.33
CA GLY A 247 5.56 -2.52 14.09
C GLY A 247 5.66 -3.19 12.71
N ASN A 248 6.70 -2.87 11.93
CA ASN A 248 6.94 -3.47 10.62
C ASN A 248 7.41 -4.93 10.75
N GLY A 249 7.26 -5.68 9.67
CA GLY A 249 7.58 -7.09 9.62
C GLY A 249 6.83 -7.82 8.51
N PHE A 250 7.21 -9.06 8.27
CA PHE A 250 6.51 -9.93 7.33
C PHE A 250 5.78 -11.03 8.07
N VAL A 251 4.55 -11.32 7.64
CA VAL A 251 3.78 -12.45 8.16
C VAL A 251 3.35 -13.34 7.00
N PHE A 252 3.63 -14.64 7.10
CA PHE A 252 3.15 -15.68 6.21
C PHE A 252 2.10 -16.49 6.95
N HIS A 253 0.85 -16.42 6.51
CA HIS A 253 -0.30 -17.02 7.18
C HIS A 253 -1.06 -17.94 6.23
N LEU A 254 -1.25 -19.21 6.61
CA LEU A 254 -1.93 -20.21 5.75
C LEU A 254 -1.23 -20.43 4.41
N CYS A 255 0.07 -20.16 4.32
CA CYS A 255 0.84 -20.29 3.08
C CYS A 255 1.35 -21.73 2.88
N LYS A 256 1.73 -22.04 1.64
CA LYS A 256 2.53 -23.22 1.32
C LYS A 256 3.94 -22.75 0.93
N LEU A 257 4.96 -23.22 1.64
CA LEU A 257 6.36 -22.89 1.39
C LEU A 257 7.08 -24.15 0.93
N SER A 258 7.69 -24.10 -0.25
CA SER A 258 8.40 -25.22 -0.86
C SER A 258 9.57 -24.76 -1.71
N THR A 259 10.39 -25.71 -2.15
CA THR A 259 11.50 -25.47 -3.08
C THR A 259 11.23 -26.18 -4.40
N VAL A 260 11.46 -25.49 -5.50
CA VAL A 260 11.44 -26.04 -6.86
C VAL A 260 12.87 -26.43 -7.23
N GLY A 261 13.09 -27.71 -7.55
CA GLY A 261 14.41 -28.24 -7.92
C GLY A 261 14.80 -29.49 -7.13
N SER A 262 16.10 -29.71 -6.95
CA SER A 262 16.66 -30.89 -6.27
C SER A 262 16.19 -31.02 -4.82
N THR A 263 15.89 -32.24 -4.37
CA THR A 263 15.48 -32.54 -2.98
C THR A 263 16.60 -32.42 -1.95
N LEU A 264 17.86 -32.27 -2.38
CA LEU A 264 19.03 -32.08 -1.50
C LEU A 264 19.25 -30.61 -1.11
N SER A 265 18.45 -29.72 -1.68
CA SER A 265 18.56 -28.27 -1.56
C SER A 265 18.02 -27.75 -0.23
N LYS A 266 18.84 -27.01 0.52
CA LYS A 266 18.44 -26.36 1.77
C LYS A 266 17.77 -25.02 1.51
N THR A 267 16.56 -24.83 2.02
CA THR A 267 15.87 -23.54 1.94
C THR A 267 15.59 -23.01 3.34
N PHE A 268 15.97 -21.76 3.56
CA PHE A 268 15.70 -21.06 4.80
C PHE A 268 14.44 -20.21 4.68
N LEU A 269 13.63 -20.20 5.74
CA LEU A 269 12.49 -19.30 5.88
C LEU A 269 12.94 -17.84 5.71
N GLY A 270 14.05 -17.46 6.33
CA GLY A 270 14.61 -16.12 6.13
C GLY A 270 15.86 -15.88 6.95
N GLY A 271 16.46 -14.72 6.72
CA GLY A 271 17.57 -14.17 7.49
C GLY A 271 17.36 -12.67 7.72
N PRO A 272 17.98 -12.09 8.76
CA PRO A 272 17.76 -10.69 9.08
C PRO A 272 18.61 -9.78 8.18
N LEU A 273 17.96 -8.87 7.45
CA LEU A 273 18.67 -7.78 6.74
C LEU A 273 18.69 -6.47 7.54
N GLY A 274 17.90 -6.40 8.61
CA GLY A 274 17.84 -5.26 9.53
C GLY A 274 17.98 -5.71 10.98
N ALA A 275 18.48 -4.82 11.84
CA ALA A 275 18.72 -5.12 13.25
C ALA A 275 17.43 -5.43 14.03
N PHE A 276 16.28 -4.96 13.55
CA PHE A 276 14.96 -5.20 14.14
C PHE A 276 14.06 -5.99 13.18
N ALA A 277 14.68 -6.90 12.40
CA ALA A 277 13.97 -7.73 11.46
C ALA A 277 12.91 -8.57 12.17
N LYS A 278 11.69 -8.58 11.61
CA LYS A 278 10.57 -9.33 12.15
C LYS A 278 9.92 -10.15 11.04
N THR A 279 9.89 -11.47 11.21
CA THR A 279 9.17 -12.37 10.31
C THR A 279 8.43 -13.42 11.12
N VAL A 280 7.18 -13.68 10.78
CA VAL A 280 6.39 -14.76 11.38
C VAL A 280 5.85 -15.68 10.28
N VAL A 281 5.98 -16.99 10.48
CA VAL A 281 5.37 -18.02 9.63
C VAL A 281 4.40 -18.81 10.48
N MET A 282 3.11 -18.74 10.17
CA MET A 282 2.07 -19.32 11.00
C MET A 282 1.01 -20.07 10.20
N GLN A 283 0.51 -21.17 10.75
CA GLN A 283 -0.51 -22.03 10.16
C GLN A 283 -0.19 -22.43 8.71
N SER A 284 1.09 -22.55 8.38
CA SER A 284 1.57 -22.74 7.02
C SER A 284 2.13 -24.15 6.83
N SER A 285 2.05 -24.67 5.62
CA SER A 285 2.65 -25.96 5.25
C SER A 285 4.09 -25.74 4.79
N LEU A 286 5.04 -26.38 5.47
CA LEU A 286 6.47 -26.31 5.17
C LEU A 286 6.95 -27.63 4.57
N ASP A 287 7.46 -27.57 3.34
CA ASP A 287 8.07 -28.72 2.67
C ASP A 287 9.35 -29.21 3.38
N ALA A 288 9.78 -30.44 3.09
CA ALA A 288 10.94 -31.07 3.71
C ALA A 288 12.26 -30.32 3.40
N SER A 289 12.30 -29.55 2.31
CA SER A 289 13.43 -28.69 1.96
C SER A 289 13.64 -27.51 2.93
N ILE A 290 12.64 -27.17 3.75
CA ILE A 290 12.69 -26.05 4.68
C ILE A 290 13.46 -26.45 5.95
N VAL A 291 14.58 -25.79 6.20
CA VAL A 291 15.52 -26.11 7.29
C VAL A 291 15.56 -25.07 8.43
N GLY A 292 14.53 -24.22 8.51
CA GLY A 292 14.39 -23.19 9.54
C GLY A 292 14.95 -21.82 9.12
N TRP A 293 15.57 -21.09 10.05
CA TRP A 293 16.04 -19.71 9.87
C TRP A 293 17.56 -19.62 9.66
N LEU A 294 17.98 -18.73 8.78
CA LEU A 294 19.39 -18.44 8.52
C LEU A 294 19.88 -17.41 9.55
N VAL A 295 20.44 -17.90 10.65
CA VAL A 295 20.97 -17.10 11.77
C VAL A 295 22.36 -17.55 12.16
N ASN A 296 23.14 -16.65 12.73
CA ASN A 296 24.52 -16.88 13.18
C ASN A 296 24.81 -16.12 14.49
N ALA A 297 26.03 -16.27 15.04
CA ALA A 297 26.43 -15.62 16.30
C ALA A 297 26.38 -14.07 16.26
N SER A 298 26.45 -13.48 15.07
CA SER A 298 26.37 -12.02 14.87
C SER A 298 24.93 -11.51 14.70
N THR A 299 23.94 -12.40 14.69
CA THR A 299 22.53 -12.03 14.53
C THR A 299 22.05 -11.24 15.75
N PRO A 300 21.52 -10.02 15.58
CA PRO A 300 21.06 -9.21 16.71
C PRO A 300 19.94 -9.89 17.49
N ARG A 301 20.00 -9.79 18.83
CA ARG A 301 18.96 -10.35 19.72
C ARG A 301 17.60 -9.64 19.59
N THR A 302 17.59 -8.46 18.98
CA THR A 302 16.42 -7.65 18.65
C THR A 302 15.63 -8.19 17.46
N VAL A 303 16.19 -9.13 16.69
CA VAL A 303 15.48 -9.85 15.63
C VAL A 303 14.38 -10.73 16.25
N TYR A 304 13.23 -10.78 15.58
CA TYR A 304 12.11 -11.63 15.96
C TYR A 304 11.71 -12.54 14.79
N PHE A 305 12.00 -13.83 14.93
CA PHE A 305 11.51 -14.86 14.03
C PHE A 305 10.54 -15.76 14.75
N GLY A 306 9.28 -15.78 14.29
CA GLY A 306 8.19 -16.49 14.94
C GLY A 306 7.67 -17.64 14.10
N GLU A 307 7.38 -18.77 14.74
CA GLU A 307 6.68 -19.89 14.13
C GLU A 307 5.50 -20.32 15.00
N TYR A 308 4.33 -20.52 14.40
CA TYR A 308 3.10 -20.92 15.10
C TYR A 308 2.32 -21.95 14.28
N ASP A 309 2.07 -23.14 14.84
CA ASP A 309 1.14 -24.13 14.28
C ASP A 309 1.40 -24.45 12.78
N ASN A 310 2.68 -24.52 12.40
CA ASN A 310 3.05 -24.93 11.05
C ASN A 310 2.95 -26.46 10.91
N SER A 311 2.67 -26.92 9.70
CA SER A 311 2.54 -28.35 9.36
C SER A 311 3.51 -28.76 8.26
N GLY A 312 3.61 -30.06 8.00
CA GLY A 312 4.52 -30.61 7.00
C GLY A 312 5.90 -30.95 7.54
N PRO A 313 6.72 -31.69 6.77
CA PRO A 313 8.00 -32.22 7.22
C PRO A 313 9.04 -31.14 7.58
N GLY A 314 8.97 -29.95 6.98
CA GLY A 314 9.85 -28.83 7.32
C GLY A 314 9.52 -28.18 8.66
N ALA A 315 8.30 -28.35 9.18
CA ALA A 315 7.83 -27.68 10.40
C ALA A 315 8.41 -28.27 11.70
N SER A 316 8.91 -29.51 11.67
CA SER A 316 9.61 -30.10 12.82
C SER A 316 11.03 -29.56 13.01
N THR A 317 11.59 -28.89 12.00
CA THR A 317 12.95 -28.36 12.07
C THR A 317 13.00 -27.16 13.01
N ARG A 318 13.87 -27.22 14.03
CA ARG A 318 14.04 -26.12 14.99
C ARG A 318 15.38 -25.44 14.80
N THR A 319 15.35 -24.11 14.65
CA THR A 319 16.57 -23.30 14.68
C THR A 319 16.87 -22.88 16.12
N ASN A 320 18.00 -23.34 16.66
CA ASN A 320 18.42 -22.97 18.02
C ASN A 320 19.06 -21.58 18.03
N SER A 321 18.26 -20.54 18.31
CA SER A 321 18.74 -19.17 18.46
C SER A 321 17.78 -18.36 19.33
N SER A 322 18.31 -17.40 20.10
CA SER A 322 17.50 -16.56 20.99
C SER A 322 16.51 -15.63 20.29
N CYS A 323 16.73 -15.36 18.99
CA CYS A 323 15.83 -14.55 18.15
C CYS A 323 14.69 -15.36 17.52
N VAL A 324 14.77 -16.70 17.56
CA VAL A 324 13.74 -17.60 17.04
C VAL A 324 12.80 -17.99 18.17
N ARG A 325 11.49 -17.87 17.92
CA ARG A 325 10.40 -18.07 18.88
C ARG A 325 9.43 -19.08 18.32
N HIS A 326 9.35 -20.22 18.97
CA HIS A 326 8.18 -21.10 18.83
C HIS A 326 7.06 -20.49 19.65
N ILE A 327 6.03 -20.03 18.97
CA ILE A 327 4.87 -19.40 19.59
C ILE A 327 3.93 -20.55 19.94
N ASP A 328 3.76 -20.82 21.23
CA ASP A 328 2.83 -21.86 21.70
C ASP A 328 1.49 -21.28 22.19
N ASN A 329 1.43 -19.96 22.38
CA ASN A 329 0.25 -19.26 22.88
C ASN A 329 -0.51 -18.57 21.73
N GLU A 330 -1.73 -19.03 21.48
CA GLU A 330 -2.66 -18.46 20.48
C GLU A 330 -2.85 -16.93 20.67
N SER A 331 -2.86 -16.43 21.91
CA SER A 331 -3.00 -15.00 22.20
C SER A 331 -1.83 -14.17 21.67
N VAL A 332 -0.63 -14.75 21.63
CA VAL A 332 0.55 -14.11 21.01
C VAL A 332 0.42 -14.17 19.49
N ALA A 333 0.03 -15.33 18.94
CA ALA A 333 -0.16 -15.52 17.51
C ALA A 333 -1.24 -14.58 16.92
N LYS A 334 -2.29 -14.26 17.68
CA LYS A 334 -3.35 -13.31 17.27
C LYS A 334 -2.82 -11.94 16.85
N ASN A 335 -1.69 -11.50 17.42
CA ASN A 335 -1.06 -10.23 17.07
C ASN A 335 -0.52 -10.18 15.63
N PHE A 336 -0.31 -11.34 15.00
CA PHE A 336 0.20 -11.46 13.63
C PHE A 336 -0.91 -11.68 12.59
N THR A 337 -2.17 -11.69 12.99
CA THR A 337 -3.32 -11.89 12.08
C THR A 337 -3.64 -10.65 11.25
N VAL A 338 -4.39 -10.81 10.15
CA VAL A 338 -4.87 -9.67 9.33
C VAL A 338 -5.56 -8.60 10.19
N ARG A 339 -6.34 -8.99 11.20
CA ARG A 339 -7.06 -8.07 12.07
C ARG A 339 -6.14 -7.15 12.89
N VAL A 340 -5.10 -7.70 13.49
CA VAL A 340 -4.24 -6.96 14.43
C VAL A 340 -2.99 -6.46 13.74
N PHE A 341 -2.33 -7.33 12.98
CA PHE A 341 -1.10 -6.98 12.28
C PHE A 341 -1.38 -5.98 11.17
N LEU A 342 -2.31 -6.24 10.26
CA LEU A 342 -2.57 -5.29 9.17
C LEU A 342 -3.66 -4.27 9.49
N GLU A 343 -4.31 -4.36 10.66
CA GLU A 343 -5.53 -3.58 10.93
C GLU A 343 -6.58 -3.76 9.83
N GLY A 344 -6.62 -4.93 9.18
CA GLY A 344 -7.21 -5.11 7.85
C GLY A 344 -8.69 -4.72 7.73
N LYS A 345 -9.44 -4.69 8.85
CA LYS A 345 -10.82 -4.18 8.86
C LYS A 345 -10.96 -2.71 8.47
N THR A 346 -9.91 -1.90 8.62
CA THR A 346 -9.97 -0.46 8.37
C THR A 346 -9.79 -0.12 6.89
N TRP A 347 -9.12 -0.97 6.12
CA TRP A 347 -8.70 -0.63 4.75
C TRP A 347 -8.87 -1.74 3.72
N LEU A 348 -8.91 -3.03 4.11
CA LEU A 348 -9.11 -4.11 3.12
C LEU A 348 -10.54 -4.10 2.59
N PRO A 349 -10.73 -4.19 1.28
CA PRO A 349 -12.05 -4.10 0.67
C PRO A 349 -12.79 -5.44 0.74
N ARG A 350 -14.11 -5.38 0.55
CA ARG A 350 -14.98 -6.56 0.66
C ARG A 350 -14.85 -7.56 -0.49
N ASP A 351 -14.33 -7.12 -1.63
CA ASP A 351 -14.17 -7.92 -2.85
C ASP A 351 -12.86 -8.72 -2.89
N VAL A 352 -12.06 -8.65 -1.82
CA VAL A 352 -10.89 -9.50 -1.57
C VAL A 352 -11.17 -10.37 -0.34
N PRO A 353 -11.23 -11.71 -0.47
CA PRO A 353 -11.45 -12.58 0.67
C PRO A 353 -10.20 -12.66 1.55
N TYR A 354 -10.37 -12.55 2.86
CA TYR A 354 -9.30 -12.68 3.84
C TYR A 354 -9.79 -13.33 5.13
N ASP A 355 -8.90 -14.11 5.76
CA ASP A 355 -9.10 -14.65 7.09
C ASP A 355 -8.61 -13.62 8.12
N LEU A 356 -9.53 -13.10 8.94
CA LEU A 356 -9.23 -12.02 9.89
C LEU A 356 -8.37 -12.46 11.07
N GLY A 357 -8.43 -13.73 11.45
CA GLY A 357 -7.83 -14.27 12.66
C GLY A 357 -7.07 -15.57 12.37
N ILE A 358 -6.74 -16.28 13.44
CA ILE A 358 -6.28 -17.67 13.40
C ILE A 358 -7.45 -18.55 12.94
N VAL A 359 -7.17 -19.60 12.16
CA VAL A 359 -8.17 -20.50 11.57
C VAL A 359 -8.11 -21.89 12.17
#